data_AF-A0A822G4Y3-F1
#
_entry.id   AF-A0A822G4Y3-F1
#
_cell.length_a   1.000
_cell.length_b   1.000
_cell.length_c   1.000
_cell.angle_alpha   90.00
_cell.angle_beta   90.00
_cell.angle_gamma   90.00
#
_symmetry.space_group_name_H-M   'P 1'
#
loop_
_entity.id
_entity.type
_entity.pdbx_description
1 polymer ?
#
loop_
_entity_poly.entity_id
_entity_poly.type
_entity_poly.pdbx_seq_one_letter_code
_entity_poly.pdbx_strand_id
1 'polypeptide(L)'
;MKHDKRSIQEFVAYCRDSHGNEFPKRDIEQFQQEYHEHSPIWWYTAPHFLYSVLQHSLETLDFEAIIKLGFFIRDLHEQLGKLHSEQFKKGKGKLLTVYRGQGLPKSDLQKLKSH
;
A
#
# COMPACT_ATOMS: atom_id res chain seq x y z
N MET A 1 4.92 1.88 18.71
CA MET A 1 6.10 2.62 19.25
C MET A 1 5.69 4.09 19.45
N LYS A 2 6.36 4.89 20.29
CA LYS A 2 5.95 6.30 20.58
C LYS A 2 5.97 7.26 19.36
N HIS A 3 6.45 6.82 18.21
CA HIS A 3 6.63 7.64 17.00
C HIS A 3 5.47 7.55 16.00
N ASP A 4 4.56 6.57 16.13
CA ASP A 4 3.56 6.31 15.08
C ASP A 4 2.43 7.34 15.05
N LYS A 5 1.97 7.81 16.22
CA LYS A 5 0.84 8.76 16.31
C LYS A 5 1.11 10.10 15.62
N ARG A 6 2.35 10.62 15.75
CA ARG A 6 2.74 11.87 15.08
C ARG A 6 2.86 11.67 13.57
N SER A 7 3.48 10.58 13.13
CA SER A 7 3.61 10.27 11.70
C SER A 7 2.25 10.06 11.04
N ILE A 8 1.31 9.37 11.70
CA ILE A 8 -0.08 9.23 11.24
C ILE A 8 -0.75 10.59 11.10
N GLN A 9 -0.61 11.47 12.10
CA GLN A 9 -1.18 12.82 12.04
C GLN A 9 -0.59 13.65 10.91
N GLU A 10 0.72 13.59 10.69
CA GLU A 10 1.39 14.29 9.59
C GLU A 10 0.95 13.77 8.22
N PHE A 11 0.77 12.46 8.08
CA PHE A 11 0.24 11.86 6.85
C PHE A 11 -1.23 12.23 6.61
N VAL A 12 -2.07 12.20 7.65
CA VAL A 12 -3.47 12.63 7.57
C VAL A 12 -3.57 14.11 7.19
N ALA A 13 -2.67 14.96 7.71
CA ALA A 13 -2.61 16.37 7.32
C ALA A 13 -2.23 16.52 5.83
N TYR A 14 -1.22 15.78 5.36
CA TYR A 14 -0.84 15.73 3.95
C TYR A 14 -2.02 15.30 3.05
N CYS A 15 -2.73 14.22 3.39
CA CYS A 15 -3.90 13.78 2.60
C CYS A 15 -5.03 14.82 2.55
N ARG A 16 -5.19 15.64 3.59
CA ARG A 16 -6.20 16.71 3.62
C ARG A 16 -5.79 17.92 2.78
N ASP A 17 -4.50 18.22 2.70
CA ASP A 17 -3.96 19.40 2.02
C ASP A 17 -3.69 19.13 0.53
N SER A 18 -2.93 18.07 0.22
CA SER A 18 -2.47 17.73 -1.13
C SER A 18 -3.55 17.06 -1.99
N HIS A 19 -4.50 16.36 -1.36
CA HIS A 19 -5.52 15.56 -2.04
C HIS A 19 -6.95 16.00 -1.69
N GLY A 20 -7.17 17.29 -1.42
CA GLY A 20 -8.40 17.85 -0.83
C GLY A 20 -9.76 17.48 -1.45
N ASN A 21 -9.80 16.74 -2.57
CA ASN A 21 -11.02 16.13 -3.13
C ASN A 21 -10.83 14.70 -3.69
N GLU A 22 -9.64 14.10 -3.62
CA GLU A 22 -9.37 12.79 -4.26
C GLU A 22 -9.83 11.61 -3.40
N PHE A 23 -9.75 11.75 -2.07
CA PHE A 23 -10.15 10.71 -1.13
C PHE A 23 -11.35 11.16 -0.29
N PRO A 24 -12.33 10.28 -0.04
CA PRO A 24 -13.45 10.61 0.84
C PRO A 24 -12.95 10.96 2.24
N LYS A 25 -13.39 12.10 2.77
CA LYS A 25 -13.03 12.57 4.13
C LYS A 25 -13.27 11.50 5.21
N ARG A 26 -14.35 10.74 5.09
CA ARG A 26 -14.70 9.64 5.99
C ARG A 26 -13.62 8.55 6.04
N ASP A 27 -12.98 8.26 4.90
CA ASP A 27 -11.99 7.19 4.80
C ASP A 27 -10.69 7.62 5.50
N ILE A 28 -10.33 8.91 5.39
CA ILE A 28 -9.19 9.51 6.12
C ILE A 28 -9.46 9.52 7.63
N GLU A 29 -10.67 9.85 8.05
CA GLU A 29 -11.07 9.84 9.46
C GLU A 29 -11.05 8.43 10.05
N GLN A 30 -11.60 7.46 9.31
CA GLN A 30 -11.58 6.05 9.68
C GLN A 30 -10.14 5.57 9.84
N PHE A 31 -9.26 5.84 8.86
CA PHE A 31 -7.85 5.51 8.95
C PHE A 31 -7.19 6.12 10.21
N GLN A 32 -7.46 7.40 10.49
CA GLN A 32 -6.88 8.07 11.66
C GLN A 32 -7.27 7.42 12.99
N GLN A 33 -8.50 6.91 13.09
CA GLN A 33 -9.05 6.32 14.32
C GLN A 33 -8.66 4.84 14.45
N GLU A 34 -8.76 4.09 13.35
CA GLU A 34 -8.73 2.63 13.35
C GLU A 34 -7.37 2.06 12.90
N TYR A 35 -6.36 2.90 12.57
CA TYR A 35 -5.09 2.42 12.01
C TYR A 35 -4.49 1.24 12.78
N HIS A 36 -4.47 1.34 14.12
CA HIS A 36 -3.91 0.33 15.01
C HIS A 36 -4.87 -0.81 15.36
N GLU A 37 -6.15 -0.71 15.00
CA GLU A 37 -7.14 -1.77 15.20
C GLU A 37 -7.02 -2.87 14.13
N HIS A 38 -6.41 -2.53 13.00
CA HIS A 38 -6.15 -3.45 11.89
C HIS A 38 -4.66 -3.61 11.62
N SER A 39 -4.31 -4.71 10.97
CA SER A 39 -2.92 -4.95 10.57
C SER A 39 -2.54 -4.14 9.31
N PRO A 40 -1.26 -3.77 9.11
CA PRO A 40 -0.81 -3.08 7.90
C PRO A 40 -1.23 -3.74 6.58
N ILE A 41 -1.22 -5.07 6.50
CA ILE A 41 -1.69 -5.84 5.33
C ILE A 41 -3.18 -5.68 5.09
N TRP A 42 -3.98 -5.55 6.15
CA TRP A 42 -5.41 -5.29 6.01
C TRP A 42 -5.61 -3.94 5.32
N TRP A 43 -4.91 -2.90 5.76
CA TRP A 43 -4.95 -1.58 5.10
C TRP A 43 -4.42 -1.59 3.67
N TYR A 44 -3.46 -2.47 3.35
CA TYR A 44 -2.90 -2.61 1.99
C TYR A 44 -3.83 -3.36 1.03
N THR A 45 -4.65 -4.29 1.53
CA THR A 45 -5.51 -5.16 0.70
C THR A 45 -6.98 -4.76 0.71
N ALA A 46 -7.43 -4.02 1.73
CA ALA A 46 -8.78 -3.47 1.77
C ALA A 46 -8.97 -2.40 0.67
N PRO A 47 -10.18 -2.24 0.11
CA PRO A 47 -10.51 -1.21 -0.86
C PRO A 47 -10.57 0.17 -0.18
N HIS A 48 -9.40 0.67 0.21
CA HIS A 48 -9.21 1.95 0.90
C HIS A 48 -8.19 2.80 0.14
N PHE A 49 -8.13 4.08 0.49
CA PHE A 49 -7.25 5.02 -0.19
C PHE A 49 -5.75 4.73 0.01
N LEU A 50 -5.36 4.05 1.09
CA LEU A 50 -3.96 3.92 1.48
C LEU A 50 -3.11 3.15 0.45
N TYR A 51 -3.65 2.08 -0.13
CA TYR A 51 -2.99 1.37 -1.22
C TYR A 51 -2.78 2.28 -2.43
N SER A 52 -3.81 3.02 -2.82
CA SER A 52 -3.77 3.92 -3.98
C SER A 52 -2.76 5.05 -3.77
N VAL A 53 -2.72 5.69 -2.59
CA VAL A 53 -1.72 6.73 -2.28
C VAL A 53 -0.32 6.14 -2.33
N LEU A 54 -0.08 4.98 -1.71
CA LEU A 54 1.23 4.34 -1.73
C LEU A 54 1.67 3.98 -3.14
N GLN A 55 0.79 3.32 -3.91
CA GLN A 55 1.08 2.91 -5.29
C GLN A 55 1.37 4.13 -6.17
N HIS A 56 0.53 5.16 -6.09
CA HIS A 56 0.72 6.40 -6.85
C HIS A 56 2.02 7.11 -6.49
N SER A 57 2.32 7.25 -5.20
CA SER A 57 3.54 7.93 -4.71
C SER A 57 4.81 7.23 -5.20
N LEU A 58 4.80 5.89 -5.28
CA LEU A 58 5.91 5.11 -5.80
C LEU A 58 6.03 5.23 -7.33
N GLU A 59 4.91 5.30 -8.05
CA GLU A 59 4.87 5.48 -9.51
C GLU A 59 5.36 6.86 -9.93
N THR A 60 5.00 7.91 -9.19
CA THR A 60 5.37 9.30 -9.50
C THR A 60 6.65 9.74 -8.81
N LEU A 61 7.22 8.93 -7.92
CA LEU A 61 8.34 9.28 -7.06
C LEU A 61 8.07 10.54 -6.22
N ASP A 62 6.84 10.67 -5.71
CA ASP A 62 6.50 11.73 -4.75
C ASP A 62 7.21 11.46 -3.42
N PHE A 63 8.40 12.05 -3.27
CA PHE A 63 9.22 11.89 -2.08
C PHE A 63 8.56 12.42 -0.81
N GLU A 64 7.74 13.48 -0.91
CA GLU A 64 7.02 14.01 0.24
C GLU A 64 6.02 12.96 0.75
N ALA A 65 5.20 12.42 -0.16
CA ALA A 65 4.26 11.36 0.16
C ALA A 65 4.95 10.09 0.69
N ILE A 66 6.05 9.65 0.05
CA ILE A 66 6.82 8.47 0.48
C ILE A 66 7.37 8.65 1.90
N ILE A 67 7.91 9.84 2.21
CA ILE A 67 8.42 10.13 3.57
C ILE A 67 7.28 10.11 4.59
N LYS A 68 6.12 10.71 4.26
CA LYS A 68 4.94 10.68 5.14
C LYS A 68 4.36 9.28 5.32
N LEU A 69 4.45 8.42 4.30
CA LEU A 69 4.07 7.01 4.34
C LEU A 69 5.13 6.09 4.98
N GLY A 70 6.30 6.62 5.37
CA GLY A 70 7.41 5.81 5.84
C GLY A 70 7.08 4.90 7.03
N PHE A 71 6.19 5.34 7.93
CA PHE A 71 5.70 4.50 9.03
C PHE A 71 4.93 3.29 8.51
N PHE A 72 4.02 3.50 7.55
CA PHE A 72 3.21 2.43 6.98
C PHE A 72 4.05 1.46 6.14
N ILE A 73 5.01 1.97 5.36
CA ILE A 73 5.93 1.15 4.56
C ILE A 73 6.74 0.22 5.48
N ARG A 74 7.26 0.75 6.60
CA ARG A 74 7.98 -0.04 7.60
C ARG A 74 7.07 -1.11 8.20
N ASP A 75 5.90 -0.72 8.69
CA ASP A 75 4.97 -1.64 9.36
C ASP A 75 4.52 -2.76 8.39
N LEU A 76 4.27 -2.41 7.12
CA LEU A 76 3.94 -3.37 6.06
C LEU A 76 5.11 -4.31 5.74
N HIS A 77 6.33 -3.78 5.64
CA HIS A 77 7.53 -4.57 5.39
C HIS A 77 7.80 -5.57 6.52
N GLU A 78 7.69 -5.13 7.77
CA GLU A 78 7.86 -5.99 8.95
C GLU A 78 6.82 -7.13 8.96
N GLN A 79 5.56 -6.81 8.68
CA GLN A 79 4.49 -7.81 8.64
C GLN A 79 4.68 -8.82 7.49
N LEU A 80 5.05 -8.35 6.30
CA LEU A 80 5.37 -9.21 5.15
C LEU A 80 6.57 -10.11 5.45
N GLY A 81 7.62 -9.58 6.07
CA GLY A 81 8.80 -10.37 6.46
C GLY A 81 8.47 -11.48 7.46
N LYS A 82 7.57 -11.21 8.41
CA LYS A 82 7.05 -12.22 9.35
C LYS A 82 6.26 -13.31 8.62
N LEU A 83 5.29 -12.94 7.78
CA LEU A 83 4.47 -13.91 7.04
C LEU A 83 5.29 -14.74 6.06
N HIS A 84 6.24 -14.11 5.36
CA HIS A 84 7.19 -14.79 4.49
C HIS A 84 7.97 -15.84 5.30
N SER A 85 8.53 -15.45 6.45
CA SER A 85 9.25 -16.38 7.32
C SER A 85 8.36 -17.54 7.79
N GLU A 86 7.10 -17.29 8.15
CA GLU A 86 6.16 -18.33 8.58
C GLU A 86 5.80 -19.30 7.45
N GLN A 87 5.58 -18.79 6.24
CA GLN A 87 5.24 -19.57 5.06
C GLN A 87 6.38 -20.50 4.65
N PHE A 88 7.61 -19.98 4.60
CA PHE A 88 8.78 -20.75 4.13
C PHE A 88 9.47 -21.59 5.21
N LYS A 89 9.26 -21.29 6.51
CA LYS A 89 9.66 -22.21 7.60
C LYS A 89 8.85 -23.51 7.60
N LYS A 90 7.56 -23.44 7.23
CA LYS A 90 6.68 -24.62 7.16
C LYS A 90 6.84 -25.44 5.88
N GLY A 91 7.28 -24.82 4.79
CA GLY A 91 7.55 -25.48 3.52
C GLY A 91 8.96 -25.20 3.03
N LYS A 92 9.91 -26.10 3.33
CA LYS A 92 11.30 -26.04 2.83
C LYS A 92 11.32 -25.80 1.31
N GLY A 93 11.67 -24.58 0.89
CA GLY A 93 12.09 -24.27 -0.48
C GLY A 93 11.10 -24.59 -1.61
N LYS A 94 9.79 -24.67 -1.35
CA LYS A 94 8.81 -24.87 -2.43
C LYS A 94 8.63 -23.58 -3.22
N LEU A 95 8.78 -23.68 -4.54
CA LEU A 95 8.46 -22.61 -5.48
C LEU A 95 6.99 -22.20 -5.32
N LEU A 96 6.71 -20.92 -5.05
CA LEU A 96 5.35 -20.39 -5.04
C LEU A 96 5.05 -19.83 -6.43
N THR A 97 4.19 -20.51 -7.18
CA THR A 97 3.66 -19.97 -8.43
C THR A 97 2.46 -19.09 -8.13
N VAL A 98 2.51 -17.82 -8.54
CA VAL A 98 1.43 -16.85 -8.41
C VAL A 98 1.01 -16.34 -9.78
N TYR A 99 -0.25 -15.92 -9.89
CA TYR A 99 -0.79 -15.35 -11.11
C TYR A 99 -1.28 -13.93 -10.82
N ARG A 100 -0.94 -12.99 -11.70
CA ARG A 100 -1.45 -11.60 -11.67
C ARG A 100 -2.14 -11.33 -12.99
N GLY A 101 -3.41 -10.95 -12.95
CA GLY A 101 -4.10 -10.43 -14.13
C GLY A 101 -3.51 -9.08 -14.53
N GLN A 102 -3.12 -8.93 -15.79
CA GLN A 102 -2.69 -7.65 -16.36
C GLN A 102 -3.71 -7.19 -17.39
N GLY A 103 -4.28 -6.01 -17.17
CA GLY A 103 -5.08 -5.34 -18.19
C GLY A 103 -4.17 -4.83 -19.31
N LEU A 104 -4.44 -5.22 -20.55
CA LEU A 104 -3.67 -4.78 -21.71
C LEU A 104 -4.59 -4.03 -22.69
N PRO A 105 -4.24 -2.82 -23.13
CA PRO A 105 -4.98 -2.13 -24.19
C PRO A 105 -5.04 -2.99 -25.46
N LYS A 106 -6.18 -2.97 -26.15
CA LYS A 106 -6.36 -3.76 -27.39
C LYS A 106 -5.29 -3.45 -28.44
N SER A 107 -4.82 -2.21 -28.50
CA SER A 107 -3.74 -1.76 -29.40
C SER A 107 -2.44 -2.50 -29.14
N ASP A 108 -2.08 -2.71 -27.87
CA ASP A 108 -0.83 -3.38 -27.50
C ASP A 108 -0.97 -4.90 -27.61
N LEU A 109 -2.18 -5.44 -27.39
CA LEU A 109 -2.50 -6.84 -27.67
C LEU A 109 -2.37 -7.18 -29.15
N GLN A 110 -2.75 -6.26 -30.06
CA GLN A 110 -2.58 -6.49 -31.49
C GLN A 110 -1.11 -6.50 -31.92
N LYS A 111 -0.26 -5.62 -31.36
CA LYS A 111 1.19 -5.63 -31.62
C LYS A 111 1.86 -6.94 -31.21
N LEU A 112 1.41 -7.55 -30.11
CA LEU A 112 1.91 -8.85 -29.64
C LEU A 112 1.50 -10.03 -30.54
N LYS A 113 0.39 -9.91 -31.28
CA LYS A 113 -0.07 -10.95 -32.23
C LYS A 113 0.65 -10.93 -33.57
N SER A 114 1.37 -9.85 -33.87
CA SER A 114 2.11 -9.66 -35.13
C SER A 114 3.59 -10.06 -35.06
N HIS A 115 3.97 -10.87 -34.07
CA HIS A 115 5.25 -11.58 -33.95
C HIS A 115 4.98 -13.07 -33.72
#